data_AF-A0A913X4L1-F1
#
_entry.id   AF-A0A913X4L1-F1
#
_cell.length_a   1.000
_cell.length_b   1.000
_cell.length_c   1.000
_cell.angle_alpha   90.00
_cell.angle_beta   90.00
_cell.angle_gamma   90.00
#
_symmetry.space_group_name_H-M   'P 1'
#
loop_
_entity.id
_entity.type
_entity.pdbx_description
1 polymer ?
#
loop_
_entity_poly.entity_id
_entity_poly.type
_entity_poly.pdbx_seq_one_letter_code
_entity_poly.pdbx_strand_id
1 'polypeptide(L)'
;MAAPHSSQEETNFARLSRLLINIGTHVLRGVFDSIHPPLKLHLVLTNARSFTILKHLKAKRILNTKQWNTLYPSVKGSVNSQTFDITLLFLLLRNLCGLSPPTTGWTVMPPISDLSLEADLVRIKHYRNELFAHMPQMHLTNAEFSKYWEEISTLLIRLGGRQVEADIRSLLVEAMDPDDQEYYNGILRSWEERDDRLLKEVYEIKRLIMQGNENPPPLPPPPPPSVIQMQNVFHPGAGVGAVFNVGAVEHVSSDTRSLQVINARALDARSSSDSSASRCLTLPDILPQQPPPDE
;
A
#
# COMPACT_ATOMS: atom_id res chain seq x y z
N MET A 1 15.60 -19.69 -35.06
CA MET A 1 15.07 -18.39 -34.60
C MET A 1 15.67 -18.14 -33.23
N ALA A 2 16.47 -17.09 -33.06
CA ALA A 2 16.98 -16.69 -31.74
C ALA A 2 15.82 -16.07 -30.95
N ALA A 3 15.65 -16.48 -29.69
CA ALA A 3 14.69 -15.87 -28.79
C ALA A 3 15.01 -14.37 -28.64
N PRO A 4 14.01 -13.48 -28.52
CA PRO A 4 14.28 -12.07 -28.27
C PRO A 4 15.06 -11.96 -26.95
N HIS A 5 16.26 -11.37 -27.02
CA HIS A 5 17.03 -11.08 -25.82
C HIS A 5 16.31 -9.99 -25.05
N SER A 6 15.91 -10.31 -23.82
CA SER A 6 15.34 -9.34 -22.90
C SER A 6 16.36 -8.23 -22.59
N SER A 7 15.88 -7.00 -22.41
CA SER A 7 16.74 -5.89 -22.01
C SER A 7 17.23 -6.07 -20.56
N GLN A 8 18.35 -5.44 -20.20
CA GLN A 8 18.82 -5.43 -18.82
C GLN A 8 17.77 -4.85 -17.86
N GLU A 9 16.99 -3.86 -18.32
CA GLU A 9 15.97 -3.20 -17.52
C GLU A 9 14.76 -4.09 -17.24
N GLU A 10 14.37 -4.91 -18.22
CA GLU A 10 13.36 -5.97 -18.05
C GLU A 10 13.85 -7.06 -17.09
N THR A 11 15.11 -7.47 -17.23
CA THR A 11 15.73 -8.45 -16.34
C THR A 11 15.76 -7.94 -14.90
N ASN A 12 16.10 -6.66 -14.71
CA ASN A 12 16.09 -6.01 -13.39
C ASN A 12 14.69 -6.02 -12.77
N PHE A 13 13.67 -5.67 -13.55
CA PHE A 13 12.28 -5.73 -13.12
C PHE A 13 11.86 -7.15 -12.74
N ALA A 14 12.17 -8.14 -13.57
CA ALA A 14 11.87 -9.55 -13.29
C ALA A 14 12.54 -10.03 -12.00
N ARG A 15 13.82 -9.66 -11.77
CA ARG A 15 14.53 -9.99 -10.53
C ARG A 15 13.87 -9.38 -9.30
N LEU A 16 13.53 -8.11 -9.36
CA LEU A 16 12.88 -7.43 -8.25
C LEU A 16 11.47 -7.99 -7.98
N SER A 17 10.75 -8.37 -9.04
CA SER A 17 9.47 -9.06 -8.96
C SER A 17 9.61 -10.40 -8.26
N ARG A 18 10.61 -11.20 -8.65
CA ARG A 18 10.94 -12.49 -8.03
C ARG A 18 11.34 -12.33 -6.56
N LEU A 19 12.08 -11.28 -6.20
CA LEU A 19 12.43 -10.96 -4.81
C LEU A 19 11.16 -10.79 -3.96
N LEU A 20 10.19 -9.99 -4.40
CA LEU A 20 8.94 -9.80 -3.66
C LEU A 20 8.03 -11.03 -3.71
N ILE A 21 7.80 -11.60 -4.89
CA ILE A 21 6.86 -12.71 -5.09
C ILE A 21 7.34 -13.96 -4.37
N ASN A 22 8.61 -14.31 -4.45
CA ASN A 22 9.11 -15.54 -3.83
C ASN A 22 9.55 -15.29 -2.40
N ILE A 23 10.60 -14.47 -2.24
CA ILE A 23 11.21 -14.25 -0.93
C ILE A 23 10.26 -13.48 -0.02
N GLY A 24 9.62 -12.43 -0.53
CA GLY A 24 8.61 -11.67 0.23
C GLY A 24 7.43 -12.53 0.69
N THR A 25 6.89 -13.39 -0.18
CA THR A 25 5.84 -14.34 0.23
C THR A 25 6.34 -15.31 1.29
N HIS A 26 7.54 -15.88 1.11
CA HIS A 26 8.12 -16.81 2.07
C HIS A 26 8.31 -16.17 3.45
N VAL A 27 8.86 -14.96 3.49
CA VAL A 27 9.06 -14.20 4.74
C VAL A 27 7.74 -13.88 5.43
N LEU A 28 6.76 -13.33 4.70
CA LEU A 28 5.44 -13.03 5.27
C LEU A 28 4.72 -14.28 5.76
N ARG A 29 4.90 -15.41 5.06
CA ARG A 29 4.37 -16.70 5.49
C ARG A 29 5.04 -17.17 6.77
N GLY A 30 6.36 -17.03 6.90
CA GLY A 30 7.08 -17.32 8.14
C GLY A 30 6.54 -16.52 9.32
N VAL A 31 6.33 -15.21 9.15
CA VAL A 31 5.71 -14.36 10.18
C VAL A 31 4.29 -14.86 10.51
N PHE A 32 3.47 -15.12 9.50
CA PHE A 32 2.10 -15.61 9.70
C PHE A 32 2.05 -16.96 10.44
N ASP A 33 2.85 -17.92 10.00
CA ASP A 33 2.90 -19.29 10.55
C ASP A 33 3.47 -19.30 11.97
N SER A 34 4.31 -18.32 12.34
CA SER A 34 4.78 -18.15 13.72
C SER A 34 3.66 -17.79 14.70
N ILE A 35 2.62 -17.11 14.21
CA ILE A 35 1.45 -16.68 15.00
C ILE A 35 0.33 -17.72 14.89
N HIS A 36 0.11 -18.25 13.69
CA HIS A 36 -0.92 -19.24 13.37
C HIS A 36 -0.29 -20.48 12.75
N PRO A 37 0.19 -21.44 13.57
CA PRO A 37 0.86 -22.63 13.07
C PRO A 37 0.02 -23.37 12.01
N PRO A 38 0.62 -23.84 10.89
CA PRO A 38 -0.12 -24.45 9.77
C PRO A 38 -1.08 -25.56 10.18
N LEU A 39 -0.68 -26.42 11.12
CA LEU A 39 -1.51 -27.51 11.65
C LEU A 39 -2.79 -27.03 12.35
N LYS A 40 -2.79 -25.81 12.87
CA LYS A 40 -3.92 -25.19 13.59
C LYS A 40 -4.66 -24.15 12.76
N LEU A 41 -4.22 -23.91 11.52
CA LEU A 41 -4.78 -22.87 10.65
C LEU A 41 -6.29 -23.03 10.45
N HIS A 42 -6.77 -24.27 10.27
CA HIS A 42 -8.21 -24.54 10.14
C HIS A 42 -9.02 -24.11 11.37
N LEU A 43 -8.46 -24.22 12.59
CA LEU A 43 -9.11 -23.77 13.82
C LEU A 43 -9.20 -22.25 13.88
N VAL A 44 -8.13 -21.57 13.46
CA VAL A 44 -8.07 -20.09 13.39
C VAL A 44 -9.13 -19.56 12.42
N LEU A 45 -9.28 -20.20 11.25
CA LEU A 45 -10.23 -19.78 10.23
C LEU A 45 -11.68 -20.13 10.56
N THR A 46 -11.92 -21.23 11.29
CA THR A 46 -13.27 -21.63 11.74
C THR A 46 -13.73 -20.89 13.00
N ASN A 47 -12.84 -20.19 13.70
CA ASN A 47 -13.20 -19.33 14.82
C ASN A 47 -14.23 -18.26 14.38
N ALA A 48 -15.29 -18.07 15.17
CA ALA A 48 -16.40 -17.16 14.84
C ALA A 48 -15.95 -15.71 14.57
N ARG A 49 -14.96 -15.20 15.32
CA ARG A 49 -14.42 -13.84 15.13
C ARG A 49 -13.68 -13.73 13.81
N SER A 50 -12.74 -14.65 13.55
CA SER A 50 -11.97 -14.69 12.30
C SER A 50 -12.89 -14.83 11.08
N PHE A 51 -13.86 -15.75 11.16
CA PHE A 51 -14.84 -15.96 10.10
C PHE A 51 -15.65 -14.70 9.82
N THR A 52 -16.10 -13.99 10.86
CA THR A 52 -16.86 -12.74 10.73
C THR A 52 -16.03 -11.65 10.04
N ILE A 53 -14.77 -11.47 10.46
CA ILE A 53 -13.84 -10.52 9.84
C ILE A 53 -13.64 -10.84 8.35
N LEU A 54 -13.33 -12.09 8.03
CA LEU A 54 -13.09 -12.52 6.65
C LEU A 54 -14.34 -12.39 5.78
N LYS A 55 -15.53 -12.70 6.32
CA LYS A 55 -16.81 -12.52 5.63
C LYS A 55 -17.08 -11.04 5.34
N HIS A 56 -16.77 -10.15 6.28
CA HIS A 56 -16.87 -8.71 6.06
C HIS A 56 -15.92 -8.23 4.96
N LEU A 57 -14.65 -8.66 4.99
CA LEU A 57 -13.66 -8.33 3.96
C LEU A 57 -14.09 -8.85 2.58
N LYS A 58 -14.73 -10.01 2.50
CA LYS A 58 -15.32 -10.53 1.26
C LYS A 58 -16.49 -9.67 0.78
N ALA A 59 -17.40 -9.28 1.67
CA ALA A 59 -18.53 -8.42 1.33
C ALA A 59 -18.08 -7.05 0.81
N LYS A 60 -16.99 -6.51 1.36
CA LYS A 60 -16.31 -5.29 0.91
C LYS A 60 -15.41 -5.48 -0.32
N ARG A 61 -15.39 -6.66 -0.92
CA ARG A 61 -14.57 -7.01 -2.10
C ARG A 61 -13.06 -6.82 -1.91
N ILE A 62 -12.59 -6.68 -0.67
CA ILE A 62 -11.17 -6.66 -0.31
C ILE A 62 -10.60 -8.07 -0.42
N LEU A 63 -11.36 -9.08 0.03
CA LEU A 63 -11.04 -10.49 -0.12
C LEU A 63 -11.82 -11.05 -1.32
N ASN A 64 -11.12 -11.40 -2.41
CA ASN A 64 -11.78 -11.87 -3.62
C ASN A 64 -12.23 -13.34 -3.53
N THR A 65 -12.97 -13.82 -4.54
CA THR A 65 -13.49 -15.20 -4.55
C THR A 65 -12.39 -16.26 -4.60
N LYS A 66 -11.31 -16.04 -5.35
CA LYS A 66 -10.17 -16.98 -5.41
C LYS A 66 -9.51 -17.13 -4.03
N GLN A 67 -9.23 -16.01 -3.37
CA GLN A 67 -8.65 -16.01 -2.02
C GLN A 67 -9.62 -16.60 -0.99
N TRP A 68 -10.93 -16.31 -1.10
CA TRP A 68 -11.94 -16.94 -0.24
C TRP A 68 -11.93 -18.46 -0.37
N ASN A 69 -11.89 -18.98 -1.59
CA ASN A 69 -11.85 -20.43 -1.85
C ASN A 69 -10.51 -21.06 -1.41
N THR A 70 -9.44 -20.25 -1.35
CA THR A 70 -8.15 -20.67 -0.78
C THR A 70 -8.24 -20.82 0.74
N LEU A 71 -8.98 -19.94 1.42
CA LEU A 71 -9.19 -20.01 2.88
C LEU A 71 -10.24 -21.06 3.28
N TYR A 72 -11.27 -21.25 2.46
CA TYR A 72 -12.38 -22.18 2.70
C TYR A 72 -12.52 -23.14 1.52
N PRO A 73 -11.57 -24.09 1.36
CA PRO A 73 -11.61 -25.08 0.30
C PRO A 73 -12.78 -26.05 0.47
N SER A 74 -13.23 -26.65 -0.66
CA SER A 74 -14.33 -27.63 -0.67
C SER A 74 -14.05 -28.82 0.25
N VAL A 75 -12.80 -29.27 0.31
CA VAL A 75 -12.34 -30.29 1.26
C VAL A 75 -12.04 -29.61 2.58
N LYS A 76 -12.93 -29.80 3.56
CA LYS A 76 -12.78 -29.20 4.90
C LYS A 76 -11.44 -29.57 5.53
N GLY A 77 -10.77 -28.60 6.11
CA GLY A 77 -9.48 -28.79 6.80
C GLY A 77 -8.25 -28.87 5.90
N SER A 78 -8.41 -28.86 4.56
CA SER A 78 -7.27 -28.92 3.61
C SER A 78 -6.56 -27.58 3.39
N VAL A 79 -6.95 -26.53 4.11
CA VAL A 79 -6.33 -25.21 4.00
C VAL A 79 -4.86 -25.25 4.41
N ASN A 80 -4.01 -24.62 3.60
CA ASN A 80 -2.57 -24.61 3.80
C ASN A 80 -1.98 -23.24 3.45
N SER A 81 -1.25 -22.64 4.39
CA SER A 81 -0.61 -21.34 4.22
C SER A 81 0.41 -21.31 3.07
N GLN A 82 0.94 -22.46 2.66
CA GLN A 82 1.82 -22.59 1.48
C GLN A 82 1.17 -22.13 0.18
N THR A 83 -0.16 -22.14 0.11
CA THR A 83 -0.92 -21.70 -1.08
C THR A 83 -1.23 -20.20 -1.07
N PHE A 84 -0.88 -19.48 -0.01
CA PHE A 84 -1.23 -18.07 0.13
C PHE A 84 -0.25 -17.19 -0.62
N ASP A 85 -0.78 -16.27 -1.44
CA ASP A 85 -0.01 -15.21 -2.09
C ASP A 85 0.31 -14.07 -1.10
N ILE A 86 1.31 -13.25 -1.43
CA ILE A 86 1.78 -12.15 -0.57
C ILE A 86 0.66 -11.20 -0.14
N THR A 87 -0.31 -10.95 -1.03
CA THR A 87 -1.44 -10.07 -0.78
C THR A 87 -2.40 -10.66 0.24
N LEU A 88 -2.71 -11.95 0.12
CA LEU A 88 -3.51 -12.67 1.11
C LEU A 88 -2.78 -12.72 2.46
N LEU A 89 -1.48 -13.01 2.48
CA LEU A 89 -0.68 -13.03 3.70
C LEU A 89 -0.71 -11.69 4.42
N PHE A 90 -0.45 -10.57 3.73
CA PHE A 90 -0.54 -9.23 4.32
C PHE A 90 -1.95 -8.96 4.89
N LEU A 91 -3.00 -9.34 4.15
CA LEU A 91 -4.38 -9.14 4.61
C LEU A 91 -4.68 -9.93 5.88
N LEU A 92 -4.22 -11.18 5.99
CA LEU A 92 -4.41 -12.02 7.17
C LEU A 92 -3.57 -11.52 8.36
N LEU A 93 -2.32 -11.12 8.14
CA LEU A 93 -1.44 -10.54 9.16
C LEU A 93 -2.10 -9.31 9.80
N ARG A 94 -2.56 -8.37 8.98
CA ARG A 94 -3.23 -7.15 9.45
C ARG A 94 -4.51 -7.42 10.26
N ASN A 95 -5.27 -8.45 9.93
CA ASN A 95 -6.64 -8.61 10.44
C ASN A 95 -6.81 -9.72 11.47
N LEU A 96 -5.97 -10.75 11.45
CA LEU A 96 -6.14 -11.97 12.26
C LEU A 96 -4.98 -12.23 13.23
N CYS A 97 -3.86 -11.51 13.11
CA CYS A 97 -2.67 -11.79 13.92
C CYS A 97 -2.49 -10.88 15.13
N GLY A 98 -3.49 -10.04 15.44
CA GLY A 98 -3.45 -9.14 16.60
C GLY A 98 -2.42 -8.01 16.49
N LEU A 99 -1.88 -7.77 15.29
CA LEU A 99 -0.91 -6.71 15.02
C LEU A 99 -1.57 -5.33 15.11
N SER A 100 -0.85 -4.35 15.64
CA SER A 100 -1.33 -2.97 15.74
C SER A 100 -0.85 -2.14 14.55
N PRO A 101 -1.67 -1.24 13.99
CA PRO A 101 -1.21 -0.37 12.92
C PRO A 101 0.02 0.45 13.37
N PRO A 102 0.96 0.74 12.46
CA PRO A 102 1.93 1.81 12.67
C PRO A 102 1.21 3.13 12.95
N THR A 103 1.91 4.14 13.48
CA THR A 103 1.31 5.46 13.76
C THR A 103 0.69 6.10 12.51
N THR A 104 1.23 5.80 11.33
CA THR A 104 0.71 6.25 10.02
C THR A 104 -0.45 5.41 9.48
N GLY A 105 -0.80 4.32 10.15
CA GLY A 105 -1.81 3.36 9.72
C GLY A 105 -1.31 2.37 8.66
N TRP A 106 -2.23 1.53 8.16
CA TRP A 106 -1.92 0.44 7.21
C TRP A 106 -1.83 0.86 5.74
N THR A 107 -2.10 2.13 5.45
CA THR A 107 -2.25 2.64 4.07
C THR A 107 -1.20 3.66 3.68
N VAL A 108 -0.55 4.29 4.65
CA VAL A 108 0.45 5.35 4.42
C VAL A 108 1.84 4.79 4.67
N MET A 109 2.79 5.14 3.80
CA MET A 109 4.19 4.76 3.95
C MET A 109 4.73 5.19 5.33
N PRO A 110 5.23 4.26 6.15
CA PRO A 110 5.80 4.60 7.45
C PRO A 110 7.13 5.36 7.31
N PRO A 111 7.48 6.22 8.28
CA PRO A 111 8.77 6.92 8.26
C PRO A 111 9.92 5.92 8.34
N ILE A 112 11.02 6.18 7.65
CA ILE A 112 12.22 5.31 7.62
C ILE A 112 12.78 4.95 8.99
N SER A 113 12.53 5.77 10.03
CA SER A 113 12.93 5.49 11.41
C SER A 113 12.08 4.44 12.12
N ASP A 114 10.87 4.14 11.63
CA ASP A 114 9.98 3.14 12.21
C ASP A 114 10.35 1.74 11.70
N LEU A 115 11.15 1.01 12.47
CA LEU A 115 11.64 -0.32 12.10
C LEU A 115 10.79 -1.45 12.68
N SER A 116 9.53 -1.15 13.07
CA SER A 116 8.60 -2.16 13.58
C SER A 116 8.22 -3.18 12.50
N LEU A 117 7.81 -4.37 12.96
CA LEU A 117 7.30 -5.44 12.10
C LEU A 117 6.14 -4.92 11.24
N GLU A 118 5.20 -4.19 11.85
CA GLU A 118 4.03 -3.68 11.16
C GLU A 118 4.37 -2.61 10.13
N ALA A 119 5.36 -1.76 10.42
CA ALA A 119 5.86 -0.79 9.45
C ALA A 119 6.48 -1.49 8.23
N ASP A 120 7.23 -2.58 8.43
CA ASP A 120 7.82 -3.35 7.34
C ASP A 120 6.80 -4.09 6.49
N LEU A 121 5.75 -4.64 7.11
CA LEU A 121 4.62 -5.21 6.37
C LEU A 121 4.00 -4.14 5.45
N VAL A 122 3.80 -2.91 5.95
CA VAL A 122 3.25 -1.81 5.14
C VAL A 122 4.19 -1.43 4.00
N ARG A 123 5.51 -1.37 4.25
CA ARG A 123 6.51 -1.10 3.19
C ARG A 123 6.48 -2.15 2.09
N ILE A 124 6.43 -3.44 2.45
CA ILE A 124 6.33 -4.52 1.46
C ILE A 124 5.07 -4.38 0.60
N LYS A 125 3.92 -4.09 1.23
CA LYS A 125 2.70 -3.78 0.49
C LYS A 125 2.89 -2.58 -0.44
N HIS A 126 3.58 -1.53 0.02
CA HIS A 126 3.82 -0.35 -0.79
C HIS A 126 4.71 -0.65 -1.99
N TYR A 127 5.87 -1.31 -1.82
CA TYR A 127 6.72 -1.69 -2.96
C TYR A 127 6.01 -2.61 -3.95
N ARG A 128 5.22 -3.57 -3.43
CA ARG A 128 4.36 -4.40 -4.27
C ARG A 128 3.44 -3.53 -5.12
N ASN A 129 2.80 -2.52 -4.51
CA ASN A 129 1.88 -1.63 -5.18
C ASN A 129 2.60 -0.68 -6.16
N GLU A 130 3.79 -0.17 -5.83
CA GLU A 130 4.57 0.73 -6.69
C GLU A 130 5.04 0.02 -7.96
N LEU A 131 5.67 -1.15 -7.82
CA LEU A 131 6.10 -1.96 -8.97
C LEU A 131 4.92 -2.38 -9.84
N PHE A 132 3.76 -2.55 -9.23
CA PHE A 132 2.55 -2.96 -9.91
C PHE A 132 1.82 -1.79 -10.62
N ALA A 133 1.53 -0.70 -9.90
CA ALA A 133 0.65 0.38 -10.36
C ALA A 133 1.39 1.54 -11.05
N HIS A 134 2.70 1.66 -10.83
CA HIS A 134 3.49 2.81 -11.29
C HIS A 134 4.58 2.45 -12.29
N MET A 135 4.73 1.16 -12.64
CA MET A 135 5.69 0.69 -13.66
C MET A 135 5.04 -0.17 -14.76
N PRO A 136 4.15 0.41 -15.58
CA PRO A 136 3.39 -0.33 -16.59
C PRO A 136 4.28 -0.92 -17.69
N GLN A 137 5.51 -0.41 -17.87
CA GLN A 137 6.45 -0.90 -18.89
C GLN A 137 7.31 -2.08 -18.41
N MET A 138 7.23 -2.47 -17.13
CA MET A 138 8.03 -3.58 -16.59
C MET A 138 9.53 -3.43 -16.82
N HIS A 139 10.02 -2.18 -16.81
CA HIS A 139 11.42 -1.81 -17.02
C HIS A 139 11.93 -1.08 -15.78
N LEU A 140 13.16 -1.38 -15.37
CA LEU A 140 13.86 -0.70 -14.29
C LEU A 140 15.28 -0.34 -14.70
N THR A 141 15.60 0.96 -14.63
CA THR A 141 16.98 1.40 -14.78
C THR A 141 17.87 0.77 -13.69
N ASN A 142 19.17 0.64 -13.94
CA ASN A 142 20.09 0.08 -12.95
C ASN A 142 20.09 0.86 -11.62
N ALA A 143 19.86 2.18 -11.66
CA ALA A 143 19.80 3.02 -10.47
C ALA A 143 18.54 2.73 -9.64
N GLU A 144 17.38 2.64 -10.27
CA GLU A 144 16.12 2.28 -9.60
C GLU A 144 16.17 0.86 -9.06
N PHE A 145 16.66 -0.08 -9.86
CA PHE A 145 16.85 -1.46 -9.43
C PHE A 145 17.71 -1.53 -8.17
N SER A 146 18.88 -0.89 -8.17
CA SER A 146 19.80 -0.91 -7.03
C SER A 146 19.14 -0.36 -5.78
N LYS A 147 18.43 0.78 -5.91
CA LYS A 147 17.70 1.40 -4.81
C LYS A 147 16.62 0.48 -4.24
N TYR A 148 15.70 0.00 -5.09
CA TYR A 148 14.61 -0.85 -4.63
C TYR A 148 15.10 -2.19 -4.09
N TRP A 149 16.13 -2.77 -4.72
CA TRP A 149 16.73 -4.02 -4.26
C TRP A 149 17.30 -3.87 -2.84
N GLU A 150 18.06 -2.81 -2.57
CA GLU A 150 18.61 -2.54 -1.24
C GLU A 150 17.50 -2.34 -0.20
N GLU A 151 16.53 -1.47 -0.51
CA GLU A 151 15.41 -1.16 0.39
C GLU A 151 14.60 -2.42 0.71
N ILE A 152 14.19 -3.19 -0.30
CA ILE A 152 13.38 -4.39 -0.12
C ILE A 152 14.18 -5.50 0.57
N SER A 153 15.43 -5.74 0.17
CA SER A 153 16.27 -6.78 0.78
C SER A 153 16.48 -6.55 2.27
N THR A 154 16.74 -5.29 2.66
CA THR A 154 16.91 -4.90 4.07
C THR A 154 15.66 -5.23 4.89
N LEU A 155 14.48 -4.97 4.36
CA LEU A 155 13.19 -5.26 5.01
C LEU A 155 12.96 -6.77 5.15
N LEU A 156 13.23 -7.53 4.09
CA LEU A 156 13.06 -8.98 4.08
C LEU A 156 14.00 -9.68 5.05
N ILE A 157 15.25 -9.21 5.17
CA ILE A 157 16.20 -9.72 6.15
C ILE A 157 15.76 -9.37 7.58
N ARG A 158 15.24 -8.16 7.81
CA ARG A 158 14.75 -7.76 9.14
C ARG A 158 13.55 -8.60 9.60
N LEU A 159 12.62 -8.90 8.70
CA LEU A 159 11.44 -9.71 9.00
C LEU A 159 11.75 -11.21 9.07
N GLY A 160 12.57 -11.70 8.14
CA GLY A 160 12.80 -13.14 7.95
C GLY A 160 14.09 -13.66 8.60
N GLY A 161 14.95 -12.80 9.12
CA GLY A 161 16.22 -13.15 9.74
C GLY A 161 17.36 -13.38 8.73
N ARG A 162 18.55 -13.66 9.26
CA ARG A 162 19.79 -13.82 8.46
C ARG A 162 19.74 -14.97 7.46
N GLN A 163 18.90 -15.98 7.69
CA GLN A 163 18.75 -17.11 6.79
C GLN A 163 18.26 -16.69 5.40
N VAL A 164 17.50 -15.60 5.31
CA VAL A 164 16.96 -15.07 4.04
C VAL A 164 18.04 -14.40 3.20
N GLU A 165 19.13 -13.94 3.83
CA GLU A 165 20.20 -13.21 3.15
C GLU A 165 20.90 -14.07 2.08
N ALA A 166 21.02 -15.38 2.32
CA ALA A 166 21.57 -16.31 1.34
C ALA A 166 20.69 -16.43 0.10
N ASP A 167 19.37 -16.57 0.29
CA ASP A 167 18.41 -16.68 -0.81
C ASP A 167 18.38 -15.39 -1.65
N ILE A 168 18.44 -14.23 -1.00
CA ILE A 168 18.50 -12.92 -1.68
C ILE A 168 19.78 -12.81 -2.50
N ARG A 169 20.95 -13.16 -1.93
CA ARG A 169 22.23 -13.11 -2.65
C ARG A 169 22.24 -14.05 -3.85
N SER A 170 21.66 -15.24 -3.73
CA SER A 170 21.51 -16.19 -4.83
C SER A 170 20.68 -15.58 -5.97
N LEU A 171 19.53 -15.00 -5.63
CA LEU A 171 18.60 -14.41 -6.61
C LEU A 171 19.23 -13.26 -7.42
N LEU A 172 20.19 -12.53 -6.84
CA LEU A 172 20.90 -11.46 -7.54
C LEU A 172 21.82 -11.97 -8.67
N VAL A 173 22.45 -13.12 -8.48
CA VAL A 173 23.44 -13.69 -9.40
C VAL A 173 22.87 -14.76 -10.33
N GLU A 174 21.73 -15.35 -9.96
CA GLU A 174 21.02 -16.31 -10.81
C GLU A 174 20.68 -15.70 -12.18
N ALA A 175 20.86 -16.52 -13.22
CA ALA A 175 20.42 -16.17 -14.57
C ALA A 175 18.90 -16.04 -14.57
N MET A 176 18.39 -15.02 -15.26
CA MET A 176 16.96 -14.88 -15.51
C MET A 176 16.64 -15.54 -16.83
N ASP A 177 15.93 -16.66 -16.79
CA ASP A 177 15.42 -17.33 -17.98
C ASP A 177 14.22 -16.53 -18.54
N PRO A 178 14.05 -16.41 -19.88
CA PRO A 178 12.90 -15.71 -20.45
C PRO A 178 11.54 -16.25 -19.96
N ASP A 179 11.43 -17.56 -19.73
CA ASP A 179 10.19 -18.18 -19.22
C ASP A 179 9.91 -17.75 -17.76
N ASP A 180 10.93 -17.68 -16.92
CA ASP A 180 10.83 -17.16 -15.55
C ASP A 180 10.39 -15.70 -15.55
N GLN A 181 10.99 -14.89 -16.42
CA GLN A 181 10.62 -13.49 -16.57
C GLN A 181 9.16 -13.32 -16.96
N GLU A 182 8.68 -14.06 -17.97
CA GLU A 182 7.28 -14.02 -18.39
C GLU A 182 6.35 -14.47 -17.25
N TYR A 183 6.74 -15.48 -16.48
CA TYR A 183 6.00 -15.96 -15.32
C TYR A 183 5.82 -14.88 -14.24
N TYR A 184 6.90 -14.23 -13.78
CA TYR A 184 6.79 -13.20 -12.73
C TYR A 184 6.03 -11.97 -13.23
N ASN A 185 6.25 -11.56 -14.48
CA ASN A 185 5.49 -10.49 -15.13
C ASN A 185 3.99 -10.85 -15.22
N GLY A 186 3.67 -12.12 -15.50
CA GLY A 186 2.31 -12.64 -15.49
C GLY A 186 1.64 -12.61 -14.11
N ILE A 187 2.37 -13.00 -13.05
CA ILE A 187 1.86 -12.89 -11.67
C ILE A 187 1.55 -11.45 -11.31
N LEU A 188 2.46 -10.52 -11.64
CA LEU A 188 2.24 -9.10 -11.40
C LEU A 188 1.03 -8.56 -12.15
N ARG A 189 0.87 -8.88 -13.44
CA ARG A 189 -0.37 -8.55 -14.18
C ARG A 189 -1.61 -9.14 -13.54
N SER A 190 -1.56 -10.36 -13.01
CA SER A 190 -2.72 -10.93 -12.30
C SER A 190 -3.11 -10.15 -11.03
N TRP A 191 -2.18 -9.36 -10.47
CA TRP A 191 -2.47 -8.47 -9.34
C TRP A 191 -3.23 -7.19 -9.76
N GLU A 192 -3.23 -6.82 -11.05
CA GLU A 192 -3.99 -5.72 -11.68
C GLU A 192 -5.48 -5.82 -11.44
N GLU A 193 -6.03 -7.01 -11.68
CA GLU A 193 -7.45 -7.26 -11.50
C GLU A 193 -7.89 -7.23 -10.02
N ARG A 194 -6.94 -7.20 -9.07
CA ARG A 194 -7.23 -7.26 -7.62
C ARG A 194 -7.37 -5.86 -6.99
N ASP A 195 -6.55 -4.88 -7.38
CA ASP A 195 -6.54 -3.54 -6.78
C ASP A 195 -7.39 -2.49 -7.53
N ASP A 196 -7.65 -2.68 -8.82
CA ASP A 196 -8.51 -1.78 -9.64
C ASP A 196 -9.91 -1.56 -9.07
N ARG A 197 -10.45 -2.55 -8.32
CA ARG A 197 -11.76 -2.40 -7.67
C ARG A 197 -11.72 -1.46 -6.46
N LEU A 198 -10.65 -1.51 -5.67
CA LEU A 198 -10.47 -0.61 -4.52
C LEU A 198 -10.12 0.80 -4.99
N LEU A 199 -9.28 0.91 -6.02
CA LEU A 199 -8.92 2.18 -6.64
C LEU A 199 -10.16 2.83 -7.28
N LYS A 200 -11.01 2.08 -7.98
CA LYS A 200 -12.28 2.57 -8.53
C LYS A 200 -13.25 3.05 -7.46
N GLU A 201 -13.40 2.34 -6.33
CA GLU A 201 -14.23 2.81 -5.22
C GLU A 201 -13.67 4.09 -4.58
N VAL A 202 -12.36 4.19 -4.40
CA VAL A 202 -11.69 5.40 -3.89
C VAL A 202 -11.83 6.57 -4.88
N TYR A 203 -11.71 6.32 -6.19
CA TYR A 203 -11.91 7.34 -7.22
C TYR A 203 -13.36 7.80 -7.31
N GLU A 204 -14.34 6.90 -7.22
CA GLU A 204 -15.76 7.29 -7.19
C GLU A 204 -16.10 8.08 -5.91
N ILE A 205 -15.57 7.70 -4.75
CA ILE A 205 -15.72 8.47 -3.52
C ILE A 205 -15.06 9.85 -3.65
N LYS A 206 -13.84 9.92 -4.21
CA LYS A 206 -13.17 11.21 -4.50
C LYS A 206 -13.97 12.07 -5.48
N ARG A 207 -14.55 11.46 -6.52
CA ARG A 207 -15.39 12.14 -7.51
C ARG A 207 -16.65 12.73 -6.88
N LEU A 208 -17.33 11.97 -6.03
CA LEU A 208 -18.53 12.41 -5.30
C LEU A 208 -18.21 13.55 -4.32
N ILE A 209 -17.07 13.50 -3.63
CA ILE A 209 -16.61 14.57 -2.73
C ILE A 209 -16.28 15.85 -3.52
N MET A 210 -15.66 15.73 -4.69
CA MET A 210 -15.36 16.89 -5.55
C MET A 210 -16.62 17.51 -6.18
N GLN A 211 -17.66 16.71 -6.45
CA GLN A 211 -18.94 17.18 -7.00
C GLN A 211 -19.88 17.77 -5.93
N GLY A 212 -19.67 17.44 -4.64
CA GLY A 212 -20.47 17.96 -3.53
C GLY A 212 -20.04 19.32 -2.98
N ASN A 213 -19.04 19.98 -3.56
CA ASN A 213 -18.49 21.27 -3.10
C ASN A 213 -18.81 22.45 -4.05
N GLU A 214 -19.84 22.35 -4.90
CA GLU A 214 -20.41 23.54 -5.53
C GLU A 214 -21.21 24.30 -4.46
N ASN A 215 -20.71 25.48 -4.06
CA ASN A 215 -21.41 26.40 -3.16
C ASN A 215 -22.85 26.59 -3.65
N PRO A 216 -23.87 26.53 -2.77
CA PRO A 216 -25.24 26.84 -3.18
C PRO A 216 -25.27 28.26 -3.78
N PRO A 217 -26.03 28.48 -4.87
CA PRO A 217 -26.09 29.79 -5.51
C PRO A 217 -26.53 30.85 -4.49
N PRO A 218 -25.95 32.07 -4.54
CA PRO A 218 -26.25 33.11 -3.58
C PRO A 218 -27.75 33.42 -3.61
N LEU A 219 -28.35 33.51 -2.42
CA LEU A 219 -29.77 33.83 -2.27
C LEU A 219 -30.08 35.15 -3.00
N PRO A 220 -31.21 35.23 -3.71
CA PRO A 220 -31.59 36.45 -4.42
C PRO A 220 -31.75 37.61 -3.42
N PRO A 221 -31.37 38.85 -3.82
CA PRO A 221 -31.50 40.00 -2.94
C PRO A 221 -32.98 40.24 -2.57
N PRO A 222 -33.26 40.70 -1.34
CA PRO A 222 -34.64 40.95 -0.91
C PRO A 222 -35.28 42.05 -1.78
N PRO A 223 -36.59 41.93 -2.09
CA PRO A 223 -37.28 42.90 -2.92
C PRO A 223 -37.30 44.29 -2.25
N PRO A 224 -37.23 45.38 -3.03
CA PRO A 224 -37.32 46.73 -2.50
C PRO A 224 -38.69 46.96 -1.83
N PRO A 225 -38.74 47.75 -0.74
CA PRO A 225 -39.99 48.00 -0.04
C PRO A 225 -40.98 48.72 -0.96
N SER A 226 -42.12 48.07 -1.20
CA SER A 226 -43.22 48.65 -1.96
C SER A 226 -43.98 49.64 -1.08
N VAL A 227 -44.13 50.87 -1.57
CA VAL A 227 -44.93 51.94 -0.97
C VAL A 227 -46.40 51.50 -0.99
N ILE A 228 -46.91 51.03 0.15
CA ILE A 228 -48.35 50.82 0.34
C ILE A 228 -48.95 52.13 0.84
N GLN A 229 -49.87 52.69 0.04
CA GLN A 229 -50.79 53.74 0.44
C GLN A 229 -51.53 53.30 1.71
N MET A 230 -51.32 54.02 2.81
CA MET A 230 -52.17 53.93 3.99
C MET A 230 -53.58 54.45 3.65
N GLN A 231 -54.50 53.53 3.39
CA GLN A 231 -55.92 53.79 3.65
C GLN A 231 -56.17 53.57 5.14
N ASN A 232 -56.50 54.67 5.81
CA ASN A 232 -56.89 54.70 7.22
C ASN A 232 -58.14 53.85 7.46
N VAL A 233 -58.03 52.84 8.32
CA VAL A 233 -59.16 52.37 9.12
C VAL A 233 -58.69 52.24 10.57
N PHE A 234 -59.25 53.11 11.41
CA PHE A 234 -59.12 53.18 12.87
C PHE A 234 -59.79 51.95 13.53
N HIS A 235 -59.12 51.25 14.47
CA HIS A 235 -59.37 51.21 15.94
C HIS A 235 -59.90 49.84 16.46
N PRO A 236 -59.90 49.52 17.77
CA PRO A 236 -58.73 49.29 18.66
C PRO A 236 -58.87 48.02 19.55
N GLY A 237 -57.81 47.55 20.22
CA GLY A 237 -57.97 46.67 21.40
C GLY A 237 -56.84 45.70 21.71
N ALA A 238 -56.11 46.00 22.80
CA ALA A 238 -55.43 45.15 23.81
C ALA A 238 -55.09 43.68 23.44
N GLY A 239 -53.90 43.13 23.70
CA GLY A 239 -52.84 43.46 24.64
C GLY A 239 -52.31 42.16 25.26
N VAL A 240 -50.99 42.11 25.54
CA VAL A 240 -50.28 41.20 26.48
C VAL A 240 -50.17 39.72 26.05
N GLY A 241 -49.07 38.97 26.11
CA GLY A 241 -47.68 39.07 26.56
C GLY A 241 -47.01 37.71 26.16
N ALA A 242 -45.77 37.64 25.67
CA ALA A 242 -44.49 37.80 26.36
C ALA A 242 -44.01 36.54 27.14
N VAL A 243 -42.95 35.91 26.57
CA VAL A 243 -41.69 35.37 27.19
C VAL A 243 -41.77 34.07 28.04
N PHE A 244 -40.80 33.14 28.20
CA PHE A 244 -39.32 32.94 28.06
C PHE A 244 -39.09 31.45 27.68
N ASN A 245 -38.08 30.95 26.93
CA ASN A 245 -36.62 31.09 26.80
C ASN A 245 -35.72 30.35 27.84
N VAL A 246 -34.68 29.70 27.27
CA VAL A 246 -33.30 29.39 27.74
C VAL A 246 -32.93 27.98 28.25
N GLY A 247 -31.90 27.43 27.60
CA GLY A 247 -30.86 26.52 28.14
C GLY A 247 -30.27 25.62 27.04
N ALA A 248 -29.41 26.09 26.12
CA ALA A 248 -27.92 26.04 26.15
C ALA A 248 -27.35 24.63 26.50
N VAL A 249 -26.40 24.03 25.76
CA VAL A 249 -24.97 24.41 25.75
C VAL A 249 -24.18 23.65 24.64
N GLU A 250 -23.34 24.42 23.96
CA GLU A 250 -22.02 24.20 23.32
C GLU A 250 -21.72 23.39 22.04
N HIS A 251 -20.91 24.10 21.25
CA HIS A 251 -20.23 23.85 19.98
C HIS A 251 -18.87 23.17 20.20
N VAL A 252 -18.43 22.33 19.25
CA VAL A 252 -17.00 22.13 18.97
C VAL A 252 -16.74 22.34 17.47
N SER A 253 -15.73 23.19 17.24
CA SER A 253 -15.32 23.82 15.99
C SER A 253 -14.46 22.90 15.11
N SER A 254 -14.64 23.03 13.80
CA SER A 254 -13.85 22.42 12.72
C SER A 254 -12.55 23.18 12.50
N ASP A 255 -11.39 22.52 12.57
CA ASP A 255 -10.09 23.13 12.27
C ASP A 255 -9.51 22.56 10.96
N THR A 256 -9.74 23.28 9.87
CA THR A 256 -9.10 23.11 8.56
C THR A 256 -7.77 23.85 8.55
N ARG A 257 -6.67 23.20 8.97
CA ARG A 257 -5.33 23.82 8.90
C ARG A 257 -4.16 22.91 8.47
N SER A 258 -4.42 21.72 7.94
CA SER A 258 -3.34 20.75 7.62
C SER A 258 -3.02 20.54 6.14
N LEU A 259 -3.54 21.37 5.21
CA LEU A 259 -3.34 21.18 3.76
C LEU A 259 -2.46 22.21 3.04
N GLN A 260 -1.67 23.01 3.74
CA GLN A 260 -0.76 23.98 3.10
C GLN A 260 0.75 23.71 3.23
N VAL A 261 1.19 22.56 3.76
CA VAL A 261 2.65 22.30 3.96
C VAL A 261 3.30 21.51 2.82
N ILE A 262 2.56 20.96 1.86
CA ILE A 262 3.14 20.04 0.86
C ILE A 262 3.65 20.76 -0.41
N ASN A 263 3.24 22.01 -0.68
CA ASN A 263 3.50 22.65 -1.98
C ASN A 263 4.71 23.61 -2.05
N ALA A 264 5.63 23.58 -1.07
CA ALA A 264 6.74 24.55 -0.99
C ALA A 264 8.16 23.93 -0.95
N ARG A 265 8.39 22.75 -1.54
CA ARG A 265 9.75 22.17 -1.65
C ARG A 265 10.16 21.70 -3.05
N ALA A 266 9.38 22.01 -4.08
CA ALA A 266 9.67 21.58 -5.46
C ALA A 266 10.40 22.64 -6.33
N LEU A 267 10.78 23.79 -5.77
CA LEU A 267 11.46 24.86 -6.51
C LEU A 267 12.61 25.43 -5.68
N ASP A 268 13.69 24.68 -5.47
CA ASP A 268 14.99 25.23 -5.03
C ASP A 268 16.20 24.26 -5.21
N ALA A 269 16.15 23.36 -6.19
CA ALA A 269 17.30 22.49 -6.51
C ALA A 269 17.77 22.55 -7.98
N ARG A 270 17.42 23.64 -8.69
CA ARG A 270 18.10 24.05 -9.93
C ARG A 270 18.87 25.33 -9.66
N SER A 271 20.05 25.22 -9.05
CA SER A 271 21.21 26.12 -9.19
C SER A 271 22.28 25.78 -8.15
N SER A 272 23.11 24.79 -8.42
CA SER A 272 24.53 24.85 -8.02
C SER A 272 25.31 23.80 -8.79
N SER A 273 25.95 24.26 -9.84
CA SER A 273 27.02 23.58 -10.55
C SER A 273 28.32 23.63 -9.73
N ASP A 274 29.09 22.56 -9.90
CA ASP A 274 30.55 22.49 -9.94
C ASP A 274 31.42 22.19 -8.71
N SER A 275 32.27 21.18 -8.97
CA SER A 275 33.66 21.01 -8.55
C SER A 275 33.97 20.28 -7.24
N SER A 276 34.31 18.98 -7.33
CA SER A 276 35.72 18.54 -7.28
C SER A 276 35.90 17.01 -7.09
N ALA A 277 36.67 16.45 -8.04
CA ALA A 277 37.70 15.41 -7.87
C ALA A 277 37.34 13.98 -7.41
N SER A 278 37.40 13.08 -8.41
CA SER A 278 38.23 11.87 -8.47
C SER A 278 38.48 11.04 -7.20
N ARG A 279 37.98 9.80 -7.24
CA ARG A 279 38.79 8.60 -6.95
C ARG A 279 38.12 7.37 -7.55
N CYS A 280 38.71 6.84 -8.62
CA CYS A 280 38.47 5.47 -9.08
C CYS A 280 38.85 4.49 -7.97
N LEU A 281 37.95 3.57 -7.64
CA LEU A 281 38.32 2.34 -6.92
C LEU A 281 38.20 1.20 -7.92
N THR A 282 39.36 0.75 -8.40
CA THR A 282 39.56 -0.49 -9.13
C THR A 282 39.28 -1.69 -8.22
N LEU A 283 38.54 -2.67 -8.74
CA LEU A 283 38.43 -4.01 -8.16
C LEU A 283 39.83 -4.66 -8.04
N PRO A 284 40.13 -5.44 -7.00
CA PRO A 284 41.26 -6.35 -7.02
C PRO A 284 40.93 -7.64 -7.79
N ASP A 285 41.77 -7.96 -8.77
CA ASP A 285 41.89 -9.26 -9.42
C ASP A 285 42.20 -10.34 -8.38
N ILE A 286 41.39 -11.41 -8.35
CA ILE A 286 41.70 -12.65 -7.65
C ILE A 286 41.90 -13.74 -8.70
N LEU A 287 43.16 -13.98 -9.07
CA LEU A 287 43.61 -15.20 -9.75
C LEU A 287 43.81 -16.32 -8.71
N PRO A 288 43.44 -17.58 -9.00
CA PRO A 288 43.68 -18.70 -8.11
C PRO A 288 45.15 -19.15 -8.17
N GLN A 289 45.80 -19.25 -7.02
CA GLN A 289 47.11 -19.90 -6.90
C GLN A 289 46.95 -21.43 -6.86
N GLN A 290 47.74 -22.14 -7.69
CA GLN A 290 47.95 -23.59 -7.58
C GLN A 290 48.91 -23.90 -6.42
N PRO A 291 48.75 -25.05 -5.72
CA PRO A 291 49.72 -25.51 -4.72
C PRO A 291 50.97 -26.16 -5.38
N PRO A 292 52.11 -26.19 -4.68
CA PRO A 292 53.38 -26.70 -5.22
C PRO A 292 53.43 -28.24 -5.26
N PRO A 293 54.37 -28.84 -6.01
CA PRO A 293 54.48 -30.29 -6.12
C PRO A 293 55.16 -30.89 -4.88
N ASP A 294 54.69 -32.09 -4.51
CA ASP A 294 55.25 -32.89 -3.43
C ASP A 294 56.65 -33.42 -3.77
N GLU A 295 57.56 -33.33 -2.81
CA GLU A 295 58.80 -34.11 -2.68
C GLU A 295 58.70 -34.97 -1.41
#